data_AF-A0A0K8U9B0-F1
#
_entry.id   AF-A0A0K8U9B0-F1
#
_cell.length_a   1.000
_cell.length_b   1.000
_cell.length_c   1.000
_cell.angle_alpha   90.00
_cell.angle_beta   90.00
_cell.angle_gamma   90.00
#
_symmetry.space_group_name_H-M   'P 1'
#
loop_
_entity.id
_entity.type
_entity.pdbx_description
1 polymer ?
#
loop_
_entity_poly.entity_id
_entity_poly.type
_entity_poly.pdbx_seq_one_letter_code
_entity_poly.pdbx_strand_id
1 'polypeptide(L)'
;MLSLAIALVLMHSMSLVTYEDKLVLNLNSIQRGIILVGGSNTEILSILKTEIEKYDDIRVESLEKRKGENITDFLLNLQYQNLAYFLENYIGVIHLSTEGNGNINFNIYFSGNIYHSSVILLNLVDDTVARFKMGESSGIETTYVPIRRYISDVSPTRLEYFAVIMPIGLFFSIFFYIALPFHEHASEFKQLQAIPRTIFWLATFVFDAAQHFFVCILLCLLQYVLMPSELYNLSEQLIIIASIFFYGCSYLPIIYSLANAFRSISTISTYMLFMLIVS
;
A
#
# COMPACT_ATOMS: atom_id res chain seq x y z
N MET A 1 15.51 19.23 5.02
CA MET A 1 14.61 19.30 6.19
C MET A 1 13.17 18.99 5.81
N LEU A 2 12.55 19.77 4.93
CA LEU A 2 11.17 19.51 4.48
C LEU A 2 11.00 18.11 3.86
N SER A 3 11.94 17.68 3.01
CA SER A 3 11.95 16.33 2.42
C SER A 3 11.93 15.22 3.48
N LEU A 4 12.74 15.37 4.53
CA LEU A 4 12.79 14.41 5.65
C LEU A 4 11.44 14.37 6.39
N ALA A 5 10.86 15.53 6.71
CA ALA A 5 9.57 15.57 7.39
C ALA A 5 8.46 14.92 6.55
N ILE A 6 8.40 15.21 5.25
CA ILE A 6 7.44 14.60 4.33
C ILE A 6 7.64 13.08 4.25
N ALA A 7 8.89 12.62 4.09
CA ALA A 7 9.20 11.20 4.03
C ALA A 7 8.79 10.46 5.32
N LEU A 8 9.09 11.05 6.49
CA LEU A 8 8.73 10.47 7.79
C LEU A 8 7.21 10.42 8.00
N VAL A 9 6.49 11.49 7.65
CA VAL A 9 5.02 11.52 7.75
C VAL A 9 4.38 10.50 6.82
N LEU A 10 4.84 10.39 5.58
CA LEU A 10 4.33 9.40 4.63
C LEU A 10 4.64 7.97 5.05
N MET A 11 5.85 7.72 5.56
CA MET A 11 6.18 6.40 6.10
C MET A 11 5.31 6.04 7.30
N HIS A 12 5.02 7.00 8.19
CA HIS A 12 4.17 6.78 9.35
C HIS A 12 2.70 6.57 8.98
N SER A 13 2.16 7.38 8.07
CA SER A 13 0.76 7.24 7.65
C SER A 13 0.51 5.92 6.93
N MET A 14 1.50 5.41 6.19
CA MET A 14 1.43 4.13 5.50
C MET A 14 1.91 2.94 6.36
N SER A 15 2.52 3.19 7.53
CA SER A 15 2.95 2.13 8.46
C SER A 15 1.83 1.59 9.33
N LEU A 16 0.79 2.40 9.57
CA LEU A 16 -0.38 2.02 10.33
C LEU A 16 -1.24 1.04 9.52
N VAL A 17 -0.77 -0.19 9.37
CA VAL A 17 -1.63 -1.31 9.01
C VAL A 17 -2.34 -1.72 10.28
N THR A 18 -3.58 -1.28 10.46
CA THR A 18 -4.47 -1.85 11.46
C THR A 18 -4.73 -3.29 11.07
N TYR A 19 -4.00 -4.23 11.67
CA TYR A 19 -4.27 -5.64 11.48
C TYR A 19 -5.61 -5.96 12.15
N GLU A 20 -6.59 -6.39 11.35
CA GLU A 20 -7.74 -7.07 11.92
C GLU A 20 -7.26 -8.43 12.45
N ASP A 21 -7.32 -8.61 13.77
CA ASP A 21 -6.84 -9.83 14.43
C ASP A 21 -7.59 -11.09 13.98
N LYS A 22 -8.82 -10.91 13.51
CA LYS A 22 -9.68 -11.96 12.98
C LYS A 22 -10.82 -11.38 12.16
N LEU A 23 -11.20 -12.08 11.10
CA LEU A 23 -12.42 -11.82 10.34
C LEU A 23 -13.39 -12.98 10.55
N VAL A 24 -14.53 -12.72 11.19
CA VAL A 24 -15.60 -13.72 11.31
C VAL A 24 -16.26 -13.86 9.94
N LEU A 25 -16.27 -15.08 9.39
CA LEU A 25 -16.79 -15.38 8.05
C LEU A 25 -18.30 -15.62 8.10
N ASN A 26 -19.03 -14.57 8.46
CA ASN A 26 -20.48 -14.52 8.44
C ASN A 26 -20.98 -13.39 7.55
N LEU A 27 -22.28 -13.38 7.34
CA LEU A 27 -22.94 -12.37 6.52
C LEU A 27 -22.88 -10.95 7.12
N ASN A 28 -22.66 -10.79 8.43
CA ASN A 28 -22.46 -9.46 9.05
C ASN A 28 -21.23 -8.72 8.50
N SER A 29 -20.23 -9.46 8.01
CA SER A 29 -19.05 -8.85 7.37
C SER A 29 -19.39 -8.18 6.02
N ILE A 30 -20.53 -8.53 5.43
CA ILE A 30 -21.03 -7.95 4.18
C ILE A 30 -22.13 -6.95 4.53
N GLN A 31 -21.83 -5.65 4.37
CA GLN A 31 -22.72 -4.57 4.81
C GLN A 31 -24.10 -4.58 4.16
N ARG A 32 -24.22 -5.05 2.91
CA ARG A 32 -25.49 -5.12 2.17
C ARG A 32 -25.37 -6.03 0.98
N GLY A 33 -26.48 -6.63 0.57
CA GLY A 33 -26.56 -7.31 -0.72
C GLY A 33 -27.74 -8.25 -0.85
N ILE A 34 -27.76 -8.99 -1.96
CA ILE A 34 -28.82 -9.91 -2.36
C ILE A 34 -28.20 -11.30 -2.50
N ILE A 35 -28.82 -12.29 -1.85
CA ILE A 35 -28.52 -13.70 -2.05
C ILE A 35 -29.70 -14.33 -2.77
N LEU A 36 -29.44 -14.88 -3.95
CA LEU A 36 -30.43 -15.60 -4.72
C LEU A 36 -30.47 -17.05 -4.24
N VAL A 37 -31.64 -17.52 -3.82
CA VAL A 37 -31.80 -18.89 -3.30
C VAL A 37 -32.87 -19.63 -4.08
N GLY A 38 -32.55 -20.83 -4.58
CA GLY A 38 -33.51 -21.67 -5.30
C GLY A 38 -33.25 -23.16 -5.09
N GLY A 39 -34.27 -23.99 -5.23
CA GLY A 39 -34.07 -25.43 -5.20
C GLY A 39 -35.34 -26.26 -5.03
N SER A 40 -35.16 -27.59 -5.09
CA SER A 40 -36.24 -28.57 -5.02
C SER A 40 -36.67 -28.93 -3.59
N ASN A 41 -35.76 -28.84 -2.60
CA ASN A 41 -36.06 -29.21 -1.22
C ASN A 41 -36.53 -27.99 -0.42
N THR A 42 -37.82 -27.95 -0.07
CA THR A 42 -38.46 -26.82 0.61
C THR A 42 -38.03 -26.65 2.07
N GLU A 43 -37.64 -27.73 2.75
CA GLU A 43 -37.33 -27.72 4.18
C GLU A 43 -35.97 -27.06 4.44
N ILE A 44 -34.93 -27.51 3.75
CA ILE A 44 -33.60 -26.89 3.84
C ILE A 44 -33.63 -25.46 3.30
N LEU A 45 -34.42 -25.22 2.25
CA LEU A 45 -34.61 -23.88 1.69
C LEU A 45 -35.22 -22.93 2.72
N SER A 46 -36.21 -23.37 3.52
CA SER A 46 -36.76 -22.52 4.58
C SER A 46 -35.73 -22.20 5.67
N ILE A 47 -34.93 -23.19 6.10
CA ILE A 47 -33.88 -22.96 7.10
C ILE A 47 -32.85 -21.96 6.57
N LEU A 48 -32.40 -22.14 5.32
CA LEU A 48 -31.43 -21.25 4.69
C LEU A 48 -31.96 -19.81 4.57
N LYS A 49 -33.23 -19.65 4.18
CA LYS A 49 -33.88 -18.33 4.12
C LYS A 49 -33.94 -17.69 5.50
N THR A 50 -34.39 -18.43 6.51
CA THR A 50 -34.44 -17.95 7.89
C THR A 50 -33.06 -17.58 8.42
N GLU A 51 -32.00 -18.30 8.05
CA GLU A 51 -30.63 -17.96 8.47
C GLU A 51 -30.15 -16.65 7.83
N ILE A 52 -30.45 -16.41 6.55
CA ILE A 52 -30.08 -15.16 5.86
C ILE A 52 -30.93 -13.98 6.36
N GLU A 53 -32.22 -14.19 6.63
CA GLU A 53 -33.15 -13.16 7.12
C GLU A 53 -32.80 -12.64 8.52
N LYS A 54 -31.92 -13.32 9.27
CA LYS A 54 -31.35 -12.80 10.54
C LYS A 54 -30.47 -11.56 10.34
N TYR A 55 -30.02 -11.29 9.12
CA TYR A 55 -29.13 -10.20 8.79
C TYR A 55 -29.92 -9.05 8.16
N ASP A 56 -30.08 -7.94 8.90
CA ASP A 56 -31.01 -6.84 8.56
C ASP A 56 -30.77 -6.22 7.16
N ASP A 57 -29.51 -6.18 6.70
CA ASP A 57 -29.13 -5.51 5.46
C ASP A 57 -28.98 -6.47 4.25
N ILE A 58 -29.31 -7.76 4.41
CA ILE A 58 -29.22 -8.75 3.34
C ILE A 58 -30.60 -9.21 2.91
N ARG A 59 -30.86 -9.09 1.61
CA ARG A 59 -32.12 -9.51 1.01
C ARG A 59 -32.00 -10.92 0.44
N VAL A 60 -33.00 -11.74 0.71
CA VAL A 60 -33.14 -13.04 0.07
C VAL A 60 -34.14 -12.92 -1.07
N GLU A 61 -33.70 -13.26 -2.27
CA GLU A 61 -34.57 -13.34 -3.43
C GLU A 61 -34.71 -14.80 -3.88
N SER A 62 -35.95 -15.26 -4.09
CA SER A 62 -36.17 -16.59 -4.62
C SER A 62 -35.80 -16.65 -6.09
N LEU A 63 -35.05 -17.69 -6.48
CA LEU A 63 -34.70 -17.92 -7.86
C LEU A 63 -35.93 -18.44 -8.63
N GLU A 64 -36.73 -17.53 -9.19
CA GLU A 64 -37.87 -17.86 -10.06
C GLU A 64 -37.39 -18.27 -11.46
N LYS A 65 -36.88 -19.50 -11.59
CA LYS A 65 -36.52 -20.04 -12.91
C LYS A 65 -37.75 -20.17 -13.79
N ARG A 66 -37.67 -19.65 -15.02
CA ARG A 66 -38.54 -20.17 -16.10
C ARG A 66 -38.16 -21.63 -16.34
N LYS A 67 -39.17 -22.51 -16.40
CA LYS A 67 -38.96 -23.97 -16.58
C LYS A 67 -37.99 -24.24 -17.73
N GLY A 68 -36.83 -24.84 -17.42
CA GLY A 68 -35.82 -25.25 -18.39
C GLY A 68 -34.60 -24.33 -18.56
N GLU A 69 -34.56 -23.17 -17.88
CA GLU A 69 -33.43 -22.24 -17.98
C GLU A 69 -32.25 -22.67 -17.08
N ASN A 70 -31.04 -22.64 -17.63
CA ASN A 70 -29.81 -22.91 -16.90
C ASN A 70 -29.50 -21.73 -15.95
N ILE A 71 -28.95 -22.02 -14.76
CA ILE A 71 -28.61 -20.97 -13.76
C ILE A 71 -27.62 -20.00 -14.37
N THR A 72 -26.63 -20.50 -15.09
CA THR A 72 -25.61 -19.67 -15.75
C THR A 72 -26.23 -18.68 -16.73
N ASP A 73 -27.18 -19.13 -17.55
CA ASP A 73 -27.84 -18.27 -18.54
C ASP A 73 -28.71 -17.20 -17.86
N PHE A 74 -29.39 -17.56 -16.77
CA PHE A 74 -30.13 -16.62 -15.94
C PHE A 74 -29.22 -15.54 -15.33
N LEU A 75 -28.07 -15.93 -14.77
CA LEU A 75 -27.11 -14.97 -14.21
C LEU A 75 -26.50 -14.07 -15.28
N LEU A 76 -26.19 -14.61 -16.47
CA LEU A 76 -25.75 -13.81 -17.61
C LEU A 76 -26.83 -12.81 -18.03
N ASN A 77 -28.10 -13.21 -18.06
CA ASN A 77 -29.20 -12.31 -18.40
C ASN A 77 -29.36 -11.19 -17.34
N LEU A 78 -29.29 -11.51 -16.05
CA LEU A 78 -29.27 -10.49 -14.98
C LEU A 78 -28.10 -9.51 -15.15
N GLN A 79 -26.92 -10.03 -15.48
CA GLN A 79 -25.75 -9.22 -15.75
C GLN A 79 -25.95 -8.30 -16.97
N TYR A 80 -26.56 -8.80 -18.06
CA TYR A 80 -26.84 -8.00 -19.25
C TYR A 80 -27.91 -6.92 -19.02
N GLN A 81 -28.91 -7.18 -18.18
CA GLN A 81 -29.96 -6.22 -17.87
C GLN A 81 -29.43 -5.01 -17.11
N ASN A 82 -28.61 -5.24 -16.09
CA ASN A 82 -27.98 -4.15 -15.33
C ASN A 82 -26.68 -4.61 -14.66
N LEU A 83 -25.57 -4.44 -15.39
CA LEU A 83 -24.25 -4.84 -14.93
C LEU A 83 -23.84 -4.14 -13.63
N ALA A 84 -24.05 -2.82 -13.52
CA ALA A 84 -23.63 -2.06 -12.34
C ALA A 84 -24.38 -2.55 -11.09
N TYR A 85 -25.69 -2.71 -11.20
CA TYR A 85 -26.50 -3.24 -10.11
C TYR A 85 -26.12 -4.68 -9.74
N PHE A 86 -25.85 -5.52 -10.75
CA PHE A 86 -25.44 -6.91 -10.54
C PHE A 86 -24.12 -7.00 -9.75
N LEU A 87 -23.11 -6.23 -10.16
CA LEU A 87 -21.78 -6.24 -9.58
C LEU A 87 -21.70 -5.66 -8.17
N GLU A 88 -22.58 -4.70 -7.83
CA GLU A 88 -22.59 -4.04 -6.52
C GLU A 88 -23.45 -4.78 -5.49
N ASN A 89 -24.59 -5.36 -5.91
CA ASN A 89 -25.60 -5.83 -4.95
C ASN A 89 -25.66 -7.35 -4.80
N TYR A 90 -25.24 -8.16 -5.77
CA TYR A 90 -25.38 -9.61 -5.64
C TYR A 90 -24.16 -10.22 -4.96
N ILE A 91 -24.41 -10.90 -3.83
CA ILE A 91 -23.38 -11.59 -3.06
C ILE A 91 -23.09 -12.95 -3.67
N GLY A 92 -24.14 -13.67 -4.04
CA GLY A 92 -24.05 -14.96 -4.70
C GLY A 92 -25.40 -15.66 -4.84
N VAL A 93 -25.36 -16.87 -5.36
CA VAL A 93 -26.52 -17.73 -5.61
C VAL A 93 -26.28 -19.08 -4.97
N ILE A 94 -27.28 -19.55 -4.21
CA ILE A 94 -27.29 -20.89 -3.62
C ILE A 94 -28.41 -21.68 -4.28
N HIS A 95 -28.04 -22.74 -4.99
CA HIS A 95 -28.99 -23.62 -5.66
C HIS A 95 -28.95 -25.04 -5.11
N LEU A 96 -30.06 -25.52 -4.58
CA LEU A 96 -30.23 -26.90 -4.13
C LEU A 96 -30.84 -27.76 -5.24
N SER A 97 -30.17 -28.87 -5.56
CA SER A 97 -30.73 -29.92 -6.42
C SER A 97 -30.71 -31.25 -5.69
N THR A 98 -31.85 -31.95 -5.68
CA THR A 98 -31.94 -33.32 -5.17
C THR A 98 -31.68 -34.29 -6.31
N GLU A 99 -30.67 -35.16 -6.18
CA GLU A 99 -30.43 -36.26 -7.11
C GLU A 99 -31.47 -37.38 -6.90
N GLY A 100 -31.68 -38.22 -7.93
CA GLY A 100 -32.65 -39.33 -7.87
C GLY A 100 -32.35 -40.38 -6.77
N ASN A 101 -31.15 -40.34 -6.21
CA ASN A 101 -30.61 -41.19 -5.16
C ASN A 101 -30.96 -40.66 -3.76
N GLY A 102 -31.63 -39.51 -3.66
CA GLY A 102 -31.93 -38.83 -2.39
C GLY A 102 -30.78 -37.97 -1.85
N ASN A 103 -29.64 -37.92 -2.55
CA ASN A 103 -28.54 -37.02 -2.24
C ASN A 103 -28.91 -35.56 -2.57
N ILE A 104 -28.49 -34.64 -1.72
CA ILE A 104 -28.75 -33.21 -1.87
C ILE A 104 -27.44 -32.55 -2.28
N ASN A 105 -27.43 -31.97 -3.47
CA ASN A 105 -26.29 -31.22 -3.99
C ASN A 105 -26.54 -29.72 -3.85
N PHE A 106 -25.54 -29.02 -3.30
CA PHE A 106 -25.52 -27.57 -3.20
C PHE A 106 -24.58 -27.00 -4.27
N ASN A 107 -25.11 -26.16 -5.15
CA ASN A 107 -24.32 -25.40 -6.10
C ASN A 107 -24.27 -23.94 -5.63
N ILE A 108 -23.06 -23.48 -5.29
CA ILE A 108 -22.81 -22.13 -4.80
C ILE A 108 -22.10 -21.34 -5.89
N TYR A 109 -22.70 -20.24 -6.33
CA TYR A 109 -22.09 -19.25 -7.21
C TYR A 109 -21.77 -18.02 -6.37
N PHE A 110 -20.52 -17.58 -6.36
CA PHE A 110 -20.06 -16.46 -5.55
C PHE A 110 -19.67 -15.27 -6.42
N SER A 111 -19.83 -14.07 -5.88
CA SER A 111 -19.37 -12.84 -6.51
C SER A 111 -17.85 -12.71 -6.37
N GLY A 112 -17.16 -12.44 -7.49
CA GLY A 112 -15.73 -12.11 -7.48
C GLY A 112 -15.43 -10.68 -7.01
N ASN A 113 -16.44 -9.82 -6.93
CA ASN A 113 -16.26 -8.42 -6.53
C ASN A 113 -16.36 -8.21 -5.01
N ILE A 114 -17.06 -9.12 -4.32
CA ILE A 114 -17.20 -9.04 -2.87
C ILE A 114 -16.14 -9.93 -2.23
N TYR A 115 -15.23 -9.30 -1.48
CA TYR A 115 -14.20 -10.01 -0.75
C TYR A 115 -14.80 -11.09 0.16
N HIS A 116 -14.17 -12.27 0.17
CA HIS A 116 -14.56 -13.41 1.00
C HIS A 116 -15.96 -14.00 0.75
N SER A 117 -16.71 -13.53 -0.26
CA SER A 117 -18.07 -14.03 -0.57
C SER A 117 -18.11 -15.55 -0.71
N SER A 118 -17.13 -16.16 -1.38
CA SER A 118 -17.07 -17.62 -1.55
C SER A 118 -17.04 -18.39 -0.23
N VAL A 119 -16.22 -17.96 0.72
CA VAL A 119 -16.03 -18.65 1.99
C VAL A 119 -17.18 -18.36 2.96
N ILE A 120 -17.75 -17.15 2.91
CA ILE A 120 -18.92 -16.76 3.70
C ILE A 120 -20.15 -17.57 3.26
N LEU A 121 -20.40 -17.68 1.96
CA LEU A 121 -21.52 -18.46 1.43
C LEU A 121 -21.36 -19.96 1.71
N LEU A 122 -20.13 -20.47 1.64
CA LEU A 122 -19.83 -21.85 2.03
C LEU A 122 -20.14 -22.09 3.51
N ASN A 123 -19.65 -21.22 4.40
CA ASN A 123 -19.91 -21.31 5.84
C ASN A 123 -21.41 -21.24 6.15
N LEU A 124 -22.16 -20.39 5.45
CA LEU A 124 -23.63 -20.31 5.57
C LEU A 124 -24.32 -21.64 5.19
N VAL A 125 -23.89 -22.28 4.11
CA VAL A 125 -24.44 -23.57 3.69
C VAL A 125 -24.08 -24.66 4.69
N ASP A 126 -22.84 -24.70 5.16
CA ASP A 126 -22.38 -25.68 6.15
C ASP A 126 -23.12 -25.52 7.49
N ASP A 127 -23.30 -24.28 7.97
CA ASP A 127 -24.09 -23.97 9.17
C ASP A 127 -25.56 -24.42 9.01
N THR A 128 -26.16 -24.16 7.85
CA THR A 128 -27.53 -24.59 7.52
C THR A 128 -27.65 -26.12 7.54
N VAL A 129 -26.68 -26.83 6.97
CA VAL A 129 -26.65 -28.30 6.95
C VAL A 129 -26.45 -28.86 8.36
N ALA A 130 -25.58 -28.24 9.17
CA ALA A 130 -25.38 -28.63 10.56
C ALA A 130 -26.68 -28.49 11.37
N ARG A 131 -27.36 -27.33 11.26
CA ARG A 131 -28.66 -27.08 11.90
C ARG A 131 -29.73 -28.09 11.46
N PHE A 132 -29.79 -28.41 10.18
CA PHE A 132 -30.73 -29.38 9.64
C PHE A 132 -30.49 -30.80 10.20
N LYS A 133 -29.23 -31.21 10.39
CA LYS A 133 -28.88 -32.57 10.84
C LYS A 133 -28.82 -32.75 12.35
N MET A 134 -28.35 -31.73 13.07
CA MET A 134 -28.05 -31.80 14.50
C MET A 134 -29.01 -30.96 15.35
N GLY A 135 -29.94 -30.23 14.72
CA GLY A 135 -30.95 -29.38 15.38
C GLY A 135 -30.54 -27.91 15.47
N GLU A 136 -31.50 -27.03 15.76
CA GLU A 136 -31.32 -25.57 15.71
C GLU A 136 -30.23 -25.01 16.67
N SER A 137 -29.92 -25.74 17.74
CA SER A 137 -28.88 -25.35 18.71
C SER A 137 -27.45 -25.62 18.24
N SER A 138 -27.29 -26.37 17.16
CA SER A 138 -26.00 -26.62 16.52
C SER A 138 -25.71 -25.53 15.49
N GLY A 139 -24.47 -25.07 15.43
CA GLY A 139 -24.04 -24.09 14.43
C GLY A 139 -22.54 -24.11 14.23
N ILE A 140 -22.09 -23.67 13.06
CA ILE A 140 -20.70 -23.61 12.65
C ILE A 140 -20.32 -22.13 12.52
N GLU A 141 -19.40 -21.70 13.37
CA GLU A 141 -18.75 -20.40 13.25
C GLU A 141 -17.35 -20.59 12.67
N THR A 142 -17.10 -19.98 11.50
CA THR A 142 -15.79 -20.00 10.87
C THR A 142 -15.15 -18.61 10.99
N THR A 143 -13.89 -18.58 11.43
CA THR A 143 -13.11 -17.35 11.55
C THR A 143 -11.86 -17.45 10.69
N TYR A 144 -11.62 -16.46 9.84
CA TYR A 144 -10.37 -16.29 9.13
C TYR A 144 -9.36 -15.57 10.02
N VAL A 145 -8.26 -16.26 10.32
CA VAL A 145 -7.14 -15.70 11.07
C VAL A 145 -5.94 -15.60 10.12
N PRO A 146 -5.55 -14.41 9.67
CA PRO A 146 -4.38 -14.26 8.82
C PRO A 146 -3.12 -14.64 9.62
N ILE A 147 -2.40 -15.67 9.16
CA ILE A 147 -1.11 -16.04 9.75
C ILE A 147 -0.09 -14.96 9.41
N ARG A 148 0.51 -14.33 10.43
CA ARG A 148 1.52 -13.30 10.26
C ARG A 148 2.73 -13.89 9.51
N ARG A 149 3.01 -13.38 8.32
CA ARG A 149 4.17 -13.80 7.52
C ARG A 149 5.48 -13.13 7.95
N TYR A 150 5.41 -12.01 8.64
CA TYR A 150 6.57 -11.23 9.08
C TYR A 150 6.45 -10.85 10.56
N ILE A 151 7.59 -10.88 11.26
CA ILE A 151 7.71 -10.49 12.69
C ILE A 151 7.72 -8.96 12.82
N SER A 152 8.19 -8.26 11.79
CA SER A 152 8.22 -6.81 11.74
C SER A 152 6.91 -6.26 11.19
N ASP A 153 6.36 -5.28 11.90
CA ASP A 153 5.31 -4.28 11.56
C ASP A 153 5.37 -3.64 10.16
N VAL A 154 6.37 -4.03 9.36
CA VAL A 154 7.07 -3.16 8.44
C VAL A 154 6.93 -3.59 7.01
N SER A 155 5.98 -2.96 6.29
CA SER A 155 5.85 -3.15 4.85
C SER A 155 7.14 -2.72 4.12
N PRO A 156 7.65 -3.52 3.16
CA PRO A 156 8.79 -3.15 2.31
C PRO A 156 8.58 -1.84 1.55
N THR A 157 7.34 -1.51 1.19
CA THR A 157 6.96 -0.29 0.47
C THR A 157 7.28 1.00 1.25
N ARG A 158 7.55 0.89 2.56
CA ARG A 158 7.89 2.05 3.40
C ARG A 158 9.30 2.56 3.15
N LEU A 159 10.25 1.67 2.79
CA LEU A 159 11.63 2.05 2.50
C LEU A 159 11.73 2.88 1.20
N GLU A 160 10.86 2.58 0.24
CA GLU A 160 10.85 3.20 -1.09
C GLU A 160 10.60 4.71 -1.00
N TYR A 161 9.65 5.16 -0.16
CA TYR A 161 9.38 6.59 0.01
C TYR A 161 10.58 7.37 0.54
N PHE A 162 11.26 6.83 1.56
CA PHE A 162 12.46 7.45 2.08
C PHE A 162 13.58 7.45 1.04
N ALA A 163 13.77 6.32 0.35
CA ALA A 163 14.79 6.16 -0.68
C ALA A 163 14.58 7.08 -1.89
N VAL A 164 13.34 7.51 -2.18
CA VAL A 164 13.06 8.44 -3.30
C VAL A 164 13.09 9.90 -2.85
N ILE A 165 12.40 10.24 -1.76
CA ILE A 165 12.22 11.64 -1.34
C ILE A 165 13.51 12.24 -0.77
N MET A 166 14.32 11.45 -0.05
CA MET A 166 15.53 11.95 0.57
C MET A 166 16.61 12.33 -0.43
N PRO A 167 16.96 11.51 -1.45
CA PRO A 167 17.91 11.90 -2.47
C PRO A 167 17.49 13.15 -3.25
N ILE A 168 16.19 13.32 -3.55
CA ILE A 168 15.70 14.54 -4.19
C ILE A 168 15.98 15.77 -3.32
N GLY A 169 15.66 15.69 -2.02
CA GLY A 169 15.94 16.78 -1.08
C GLY A 169 17.43 17.08 -0.93
N LEU A 170 18.27 16.04 -0.91
CA LEU A 170 19.73 16.18 -0.85
C LEU A 170 20.29 16.78 -2.14
N PHE A 171 19.78 16.37 -3.29
CA PHE A 171 20.14 16.93 -4.59
C PHE A 171 19.85 18.43 -4.65
N PHE A 172 18.71 18.89 -4.13
CA PHE A 172 18.45 20.32 -4.02
C PHE A 172 19.39 21.03 -3.03
N SER A 173 19.71 20.39 -1.90
CA SER A 173 20.68 20.94 -0.94
C SER A 173 22.07 21.11 -1.55
N ILE A 174 22.43 20.23 -2.48
CA ILE A 174 23.71 20.19 -3.15
C ILE A 174 23.94 21.45 -4.01
N PHE A 175 22.88 22.04 -4.58
CA PHE A 175 23.01 23.30 -5.35
C PHE A 175 23.54 24.47 -4.53
N PHE A 176 23.38 24.49 -3.21
CA PHE A 176 23.93 25.59 -2.40
C PHE A 176 25.46 25.64 -2.44
N TYR A 177 26.13 24.49 -2.59
CA TYR A 177 27.59 24.42 -2.64
C TYR A 177 28.17 24.83 -4.01
N ILE A 178 27.35 24.97 -5.06
CA ILE A 178 27.86 25.38 -6.38
C ILE A 178 28.13 26.87 -6.48
N ALA A 179 27.41 27.68 -5.68
CA ALA A 179 27.39 29.13 -5.85
C ALA A 179 28.79 29.74 -5.69
N LEU A 180 29.52 29.35 -4.65
CA LEU A 180 30.84 29.91 -4.36
C LEU A 180 31.89 29.54 -5.43
N PRO A 181 32.12 28.25 -5.79
CA PRO A 181 33.02 27.88 -6.88
C PRO A 181 32.65 28.53 -8.22
N PHE A 182 31.35 28.65 -8.52
CA PHE A 182 30.88 29.29 -9.74
C PHE A 182 31.19 30.79 -9.76
N HIS A 183 30.88 31.52 -8.67
CA HIS A 183 31.12 32.95 -8.60
C HIS A 183 32.60 33.29 -8.68
N GLU A 184 33.48 32.48 -8.06
CA GLU A 184 34.91 32.68 -8.17
C GLU A 184 35.45 32.39 -9.58
N HIS A 185 34.89 31.41 -10.29
CA HIS A 185 35.22 31.14 -11.68
C HIS A 185 34.73 32.26 -12.61
N ALA A 186 33.48 32.71 -12.43
CA ALA A 186 32.87 33.74 -13.27
C ALA A 186 33.47 35.14 -13.07
N SER A 187 33.90 35.46 -11.85
CA SER A 187 34.57 36.73 -11.53
C SER A 187 36.08 36.73 -11.79
N GLU A 188 36.64 35.56 -12.12
CA GLU A 188 38.09 35.32 -12.24
C GLU A 188 38.89 35.69 -10.96
N PHE A 189 38.20 35.88 -9.82
CA PHE A 189 38.81 36.31 -8.56
C PHE A 189 39.90 35.35 -8.08
N LYS A 190 39.78 34.08 -8.43
CA LYS A 190 40.79 33.06 -8.18
C LYS A 190 42.18 33.39 -8.77
N GLN A 191 42.24 34.12 -9.88
CA GLN A 191 43.52 34.52 -10.50
C GLN A 191 44.24 35.61 -9.69
N LEU A 192 43.50 36.37 -8.87
CA LEU A 192 44.03 37.42 -8.00
C LEU A 192 44.59 36.86 -6.68
N GLN A 193 44.21 35.63 -6.33
CA GLN A 193 44.70 34.97 -5.12
C GLN A 193 46.05 34.30 -5.40
N ALA A 194 47.09 34.70 -4.67
CA ALA A 194 48.41 34.04 -4.70
C ALA A 194 48.42 32.70 -3.94
N ILE A 195 47.38 31.89 -4.10
CA ILE A 195 47.20 30.60 -3.42
C ILE A 195 47.38 29.47 -4.45
N PRO A 196 48.16 28.42 -4.15
CA PRO A 196 48.28 27.29 -5.05
C PRO A 196 46.92 26.58 -5.22
N ARG A 197 46.62 26.17 -6.46
CA ARG A 197 45.32 25.60 -6.86
C ARG A 197 44.87 24.42 -6.00
N THR A 198 45.80 23.60 -5.51
CA THR A 198 45.52 22.44 -4.65
C THR A 198 45.03 22.84 -3.27
N ILE A 199 45.68 23.82 -2.63
CA ILE A 199 45.29 24.32 -1.30
C ILE A 199 43.93 25.00 -1.38
N PHE A 200 43.68 25.76 -2.46
CA PHE A 200 42.38 26.38 -2.71
C PHE A 200 41.26 25.33 -2.71
N TRP A 201 41.35 24.31 -3.57
CA TRP A 201 40.28 23.31 -3.69
C TRP A 201 40.13 22.44 -2.45
N LEU A 202 41.24 22.13 -1.76
CA LEU A 202 41.18 21.40 -0.50
C LEU A 202 40.48 22.23 0.58
N ALA A 203 40.79 23.52 0.68
CA ALA A 203 40.15 24.42 1.63
C ALA A 203 38.65 24.57 1.35
N THR A 204 38.26 24.76 0.08
CA THR A 204 36.85 24.80 -0.33
C THR A 204 36.13 23.50 0.01
N PHE A 205 36.75 22.34 -0.30
CA PHE A 205 36.18 21.04 0.02
C PHE A 205 35.99 20.83 1.52
N VAL A 206 37.00 21.16 2.33
CA VAL A 206 36.93 21.01 3.80
C VAL A 206 35.84 21.92 4.37
N PHE A 207 35.71 23.15 3.87
CA PHE A 207 34.68 24.08 4.30
C PHE A 207 33.27 23.57 3.96
N ASP A 208 33.05 23.16 2.70
CA ASP A 208 31.76 22.63 2.26
C ASP A 208 31.41 21.32 2.96
N ALA A 209 32.39 20.44 3.21
CA ALA A 209 32.19 19.21 3.97
C ALA A 209 31.83 19.50 5.43
N ALA A 210 32.44 20.51 6.06
CA ALA A 210 32.09 20.95 7.41
C ALA A 210 30.68 21.54 7.48
N GLN A 211 30.29 22.34 6.47
CA GLN A 211 28.93 22.86 6.35
C GLN A 211 27.91 21.72 6.14
N HIS A 212 28.23 20.74 5.29
CA HIS A 212 27.39 19.56 5.08
C HIS A 212 27.27 18.70 6.33
N PHE A 213 28.35 18.57 7.10
CA PHE A 213 28.33 17.90 8.40
C PHE A 213 27.36 18.58 9.37
N PHE A 214 27.34 19.91 9.42
CA PHE A 214 26.39 20.66 10.24
C PHE A 214 24.93 20.43 9.79
N VAL A 215 24.67 20.41 8.48
CA VAL A 215 23.35 20.06 7.93
C VAL A 215 22.95 18.63 8.31
N CYS A 216 23.89 17.68 8.28
CA CYS A 216 23.65 16.29 8.69
C CYS A 216 23.33 16.18 10.19
N ILE A 217 23.98 16.95 11.06
CA ILE A 217 23.62 17.02 12.49
C ILE A 217 22.20 17.56 12.66
N LEU A 218 21.84 18.63 11.95
CA LEU A 218 20.50 19.20 12.00
C LEU A 218 19.45 18.19 11.52
N LEU A 219 19.74 17.44 10.45
CA LEU A 219 18.91 16.32 9.97
C LEU A 219 18.78 15.23 11.03
N CYS A 220 19.87 14.85 11.70
CA CYS A 220 19.85 13.85 12.77
C CYS A 220 18.97 14.27 13.94
N LEU A 221 19.07 15.54 14.36
CA LEU A 221 18.23 16.08 15.44
C LEU A 221 16.75 16.09 15.03
N LEU A 222 16.44 16.52 13.81
CA LEU A 222 15.07 16.51 13.31
C LEU A 222 14.53 15.08 13.19
N GLN A 223 15.34 14.14 12.70
CA GLN A 223 14.99 12.73 12.61
C GLN A 223 14.71 12.16 14.00
N TYR A 224 15.55 12.45 14.99
CA TYR A 224 15.35 12.01 16.36
C TYR A 224 14.04 12.52 16.98
N VAL A 225 13.65 13.78 16.68
CA VAL A 225 12.42 14.38 17.21
C VAL A 225 11.16 13.87 16.51
N LEU A 226 11.22 13.64 15.20
CA LEU A 226 10.04 13.29 14.39
C LEU A 226 9.86 11.79 14.16
N MET A 227 10.87 10.96 14.41
CA MET A 227 10.80 9.53 14.11
C MET A 227 9.88 8.80 15.11
N PRO A 228 8.83 8.12 14.64
CA PRO A 228 8.05 7.22 15.48
C PRO A 228 8.91 6.02 15.92
N SER A 229 8.67 5.51 17.13
CA SER A 229 9.42 4.37 17.70
C SER A 229 9.27 3.07 16.90
N GLU A 230 8.31 3.01 16.00
CA GLU A 230 7.96 1.86 15.16
C GLU A 230 8.87 1.71 13.92
N LEU A 231 9.60 2.76 13.53
CA LEU A 231 10.30 2.80 12.25
C LEU A 231 11.77 2.36 12.33
N TYR A 232 12.62 3.14 13.01
CA TYR A 232 14.07 2.89 13.06
C TYR A 232 14.62 3.10 14.45
N ASN A 233 15.51 2.18 14.85
CA ASN A 233 16.28 2.32 16.06
C ASN A 233 17.36 3.41 15.93
N LEU A 234 17.82 3.96 17.06
CA LEU A 234 18.85 5.01 17.07
C LEU A 234 20.13 4.59 16.30
N SER A 235 20.54 3.33 16.43
CA SER A 235 21.69 2.78 15.70
C SER A 235 21.51 2.85 14.18
N GLU A 236 20.32 2.53 13.69
CA GLU A 236 19.99 2.56 12.26
C GLU A 236 19.90 4.00 11.75
N GLN A 237 19.34 4.90 12.55
CA GLN A 237 19.27 6.32 12.22
C GLN A 237 20.67 6.93 12.03
N LEU A 238 21.63 6.57 12.90
CA LEU A 238 23.02 7.03 12.76
C LEU A 238 23.68 6.51 11.48
N ILE A 239 23.41 5.26 11.08
CA ILE A 239 23.91 4.69 9.82
C ILE A 239 23.32 5.42 8.62
N ILE A 240 22.03 5.76 8.66
CA ILE A 240 21.36 6.53 7.61
C ILE A 240 22.00 7.92 7.47
N ILE A 241 22.18 8.64 8.59
CA ILE A 241 22.82 9.96 8.60
C ILE A 241 24.27 9.89 8.10
N ALA A 242 25.04 8.88 8.53
CA ALA A 242 26.39 8.67 8.04
C ALA A 242 26.41 8.44 6.52
N SER A 243 25.46 7.65 6.00
CA SER A 243 25.32 7.40 4.56
C SER A 243 25.01 8.69 3.79
N ILE A 244 24.13 9.55 4.33
CA ILE A 244 23.80 10.86 3.75
C ILE A 244 25.02 11.80 3.74
N PHE A 245 25.84 11.76 4.79
CA PHE A 245 27.08 12.53 4.86
C PHE A 245 28.06 12.11 3.75
N PHE A 246 28.39 10.82 3.66
CA PHE A 246 29.29 10.31 2.63
C PHE A 246 28.73 10.51 1.22
N TYR A 247 27.41 10.36 1.04
CA TYR A 247 26.73 10.65 -0.21
C TYR A 247 26.98 12.11 -0.62
N GLY A 248 26.69 13.10 0.24
CA GLY A 248 26.92 14.51 -0.07
C GLY A 248 28.39 14.83 -0.37
N CYS A 249 29.33 14.28 0.42
CA CYS A 249 30.75 14.45 0.17
C CYS A 249 31.21 13.89 -1.18
N SER A 250 30.60 12.80 -1.66
CA SER A 250 30.93 12.22 -2.96
C SER A 250 30.50 13.10 -4.14
N TYR A 251 29.46 13.93 -3.97
CA TYR A 251 28.97 14.85 -4.99
C TYR A 251 29.78 16.15 -5.09
N LEU A 252 30.42 16.60 -4.01
CA LEU A 252 31.20 17.86 -3.99
C LEU A 252 32.23 17.96 -5.14
N PRO A 253 33.10 16.94 -5.39
CA PRO A 253 34.04 16.98 -6.51
C PRO A 253 33.38 17.07 -7.90
N ILE A 254 32.22 16.43 -8.06
CA ILE A 254 31.45 16.43 -9.32
C ILE A 254 30.95 17.85 -9.60
N ILE A 255 30.40 18.50 -8.57
CA ILE A 255 29.88 19.87 -8.68
C ILE A 255 30.99 20.86 -8.96
N TYR A 256 32.16 20.73 -8.32
CA TYR A 256 33.30 21.60 -8.61
C TYR A 256 33.76 21.48 -10.05
N SER A 257 33.71 20.26 -10.61
CA SER A 257 34.03 20.03 -12.03
C SER A 257 33.02 20.75 -12.94
N LEU A 258 31.72 20.66 -12.64
CA LEU A 258 30.66 21.33 -13.38
C LEU A 258 30.73 22.87 -13.25
N ALA A 259 31.01 23.39 -12.05
CA ALA A 259 31.11 24.82 -11.79
C ALA A 259 32.22 25.50 -12.62
N ASN A 260 33.31 24.78 -12.89
CA ASN A 260 34.40 25.27 -13.75
C ASN A 260 34.10 25.08 -15.26
N ALA A 261 33.24 24.14 -15.63
CA ALA A 261 32.96 23.83 -17.03
C ALA A 261 31.96 24.80 -17.67
N PHE A 262 31.04 25.36 -16.88
CA PHE A 262 29.94 26.19 -17.38
C PHE A 262 30.07 27.65 -16.95
N ARG A 263 29.61 28.56 -17.82
CA ARG A 263 29.58 30.02 -17.58
C ARG A 263 28.25 30.54 -17.03
N SER A 264 27.25 29.68 -16.86
CA SER A 264 25.92 30.05 -16.35
C SER A 264 25.40 29.02 -15.35
N ILE A 265 24.92 29.50 -14.19
CA ILE A 265 24.27 28.68 -13.16
C ILE A 265 23.02 27.99 -13.71
N SER A 266 22.25 28.68 -14.56
CA SER A 266 21.02 28.13 -15.16
C SER A 266 21.31 26.88 -15.98
N THR A 267 22.41 26.89 -16.76
CA THR A 267 22.84 25.72 -17.53
C THR A 267 23.23 24.56 -16.62
N ILE A 268 23.96 24.83 -15.53
CA ILE A 268 24.36 23.77 -14.58
C ILE A 268 23.13 23.15 -13.90
N SER A 269 22.16 23.98 -13.51
CA SER A 269 20.90 23.52 -12.92
C SER A 269 20.14 22.56 -13.84
N THR A 270 19.99 22.92 -15.12
CA THR A 270 19.32 22.07 -16.10
C THR A 270 20.07 20.75 -16.34
N TYR A 271 21.41 20.78 -16.45
CA TYR A 271 22.21 19.56 -16.63
C TYR A 271 22.17 18.64 -15.41
N MET A 272 22.27 19.20 -14.21
CA MET A 272 22.16 18.43 -12.97
C MET A 272 20.78 17.80 -12.84
N LEU A 273 19.71 18.54 -13.16
CA LEU A 273 18.34 18.02 -13.09
C LEU A 273 18.09 16.95 -14.15
N PHE A 274 18.67 17.09 -15.35
CA PHE A 274 18.67 16.03 -16.35
C PHE A 274 19.40 14.77 -15.86
N MET A 275 20.57 14.91 -15.21
CA MET A 275 21.27 13.78 -14.60
C MET A 275 20.46 13.09 -13.49
N LEU A 276 19.67 13.84 -12.71
CA LEU A 276 18.77 13.26 -11.71
C LEU A 276 17.63 12.46 -12.34
N ILE A 277 17.06 12.92 -13.46
CA ILE A 277 15.93 12.23 -14.13
C ILE A 277 16.39 10.97 -14.87
N VAL A 278 17.62 10.99 -15.42
CA VAL A 278 18.18 9.86 -16.16
C VAL A 278 18.80 8.79 -15.22
N SER A 279 19.13 9.17 -13.99
CA SER A 279 19.60 8.28 -12.92
C SER A 279 18.46 7.51 -12.26
#